data_AF-A0A849EXV2-F1
#
_entry.id   AF-A0A849EXV2-F1
#
_cell.length_a   1.000
_cell.length_b   1.000
_cell.length_c   1.000
_cell.angle_alpha   90.00
_cell.angle_beta   90.00
_cell.angle_gamma   90.00
#
_symmetry.space_group_name_H-M   'P 1'
#
loop_
_entity.id
_entity.type
_entity.pdbx_description
1 polymer ?
#
loop_
_entity_poly.entity_id
_entity_poly.type
_entity_poly.pdbx_seq_one_letter_code
_entity_poly.pdbx_strand_id
1 'polypeptide(L)'
;MAEGSDQEKTEPATPKKRQEARRKGQVAKSREIPSVLVLLSALTVFYFAGSWMFGQLVMITRSVLQQVNHHQMGIESAHAMMVYLFQNTVLLLSPMLVTVALAGIIGNVSQVGFMLTGEVFQPKFSKLNPISGMKRLFSLRGLIELIKSLIKVAIIGTIAYGVLRAEVDQIPALVHLTTWNVLTFIGGVALKMGYFTCVVLIVLAGVDYAFQRWQYERDLRMTKQEVKDEYK
;
A
#
# COMPACT_ATOMS: atom_id res chain seq x y z
N MET A 1 -30.17 5.98 -41.91
CA MET A 1 -30.53 4.70 -41.27
C MET A 1 -30.65 4.97 -39.78
N ALA A 2 -31.87 4.84 -39.25
CA ALA A 2 -32.28 5.38 -37.96
C ALA A 2 -31.70 4.57 -36.79
N GLU A 3 -31.05 5.31 -35.89
CA GLU A 3 -30.97 5.17 -34.43
C GLU A 3 -31.53 3.86 -33.85
N GLY A 4 -30.64 2.89 -33.67
CA GLY A 4 -30.88 1.76 -32.76
C GLY A 4 -30.83 2.28 -31.34
N SER A 5 -32.00 2.33 -30.69
CA SER A 5 -32.24 2.63 -29.28
C SER A 5 -31.02 2.40 -28.38
N ASP A 6 -30.58 3.46 -27.71
CA ASP A 6 -29.78 3.41 -26.48
C ASP A 6 -30.60 2.63 -25.44
N GLN A 7 -30.58 1.29 -25.51
CA GLN A 7 -31.19 0.46 -24.50
C GLN A 7 -30.38 0.64 -23.22
N GLU A 8 -31.01 1.26 -22.22
CA GLU A 8 -30.39 1.40 -20.91
C GLU A 8 -30.01 0.03 -20.35
N LYS A 9 -28.75 -0.08 -19.94
CA LYS A 9 -28.18 -1.26 -19.29
C LYS A 9 -28.79 -1.43 -17.90
N THR A 10 -29.87 -2.18 -17.84
CA THR A 10 -30.69 -2.37 -16.63
C THR A 10 -30.51 -3.77 -16.03
N GLU A 11 -30.13 -4.76 -16.83
CA GLU A 11 -30.04 -6.15 -16.41
C GLU A 11 -28.68 -6.47 -15.75
N PRO A 12 -28.64 -7.38 -14.75
CA PRO A 12 -27.40 -7.83 -14.14
C PRO A 12 -26.55 -8.64 -15.13
N ALA A 13 -25.22 -8.58 -14.95
CA ALA A 13 -24.29 -9.31 -15.79
C ALA A 13 -24.39 -10.83 -15.58
N THR A 14 -24.50 -11.57 -16.68
CA THR A 14 -24.49 -13.04 -16.72
C THR A 14 -23.15 -13.63 -16.22
N PRO A 15 -23.11 -14.92 -15.84
CA PRO A 15 -21.87 -15.59 -15.46
C PRO A 15 -20.80 -15.55 -16.57
N LYS A 16 -21.21 -15.65 -17.84
CA LYS A 16 -20.32 -15.62 -19.01
C LYS A 16 -19.66 -14.25 -19.17
N LYS A 17 -20.42 -13.15 -19.12
CA LYS A 17 -19.87 -11.78 -19.14
C LYS A 17 -18.92 -11.51 -17.98
N ARG A 18 -19.25 -11.99 -16.76
CA ARG A 18 -18.37 -11.89 -15.59
C ARG A 18 -17.05 -12.63 -15.78
N GLN A 19 -17.09 -13.85 -16.32
CA GLN A 19 -15.88 -14.62 -16.62
C GLN A 19 -15.04 -13.97 -17.72
N GLU A 20 -15.66 -13.43 -18.76
CA GLU A 20 -14.94 -12.74 -19.83
C GLU A 20 -14.27 -11.45 -19.34
N ALA A 21 -14.98 -10.64 -18.55
CA ALA A 21 -14.40 -9.46 -17.91
C ALA A 21 -13.20 -9.85 -17.03
N ARG A 22 -13.33 -10.93 -16.26
CA ARG A 22 -12.25 -11.48 -15.44
C ARG A 22 -11.06 -11.94 -16.28
N ARG A 23 -11.27 -12.64 -17.40
CA ARG A 23 -10.20 -13.06 -18.35
C ARG A 23 -9.46 -11.87 -18.94
N LYS A 24 -10.17 -10.78 -19.24
CA LYS A 24 -9.61 -9.49 -19.68
C LYS A 24 -8.89 -8.71 -18.58
N GLY A 25 -8.86 -9.22 -17.34
CA GLY A 25 -8.27 -8.57 -16.17
C GLY A 25 -9.10 -7.42 -15.61
N GLN A 26 -10.37 -7.31 -15.98
CA GLN A 26 -11.30 -6.30 -15.47
C GLN A 26 -12.02 -6.82 -14.23
N VAL A 27 -11.67 -6.22 -13.10
CA VAL A 27 -12.08 -6.68 -11.77
C VAL A 27 -12.19 -5.49 -10.83
N ALA A 28 -13.12 -5.56 -9.87
CA ALA A 28 -13.21 -4.60 -8.78
C ALA A 28 -11.99 -4.76 -7.85
N LYS A 29 -11.15 -3.72 -7.77
CA LYS A 29 -10.02 -3.71 -6.81
C LYS A 29 -9.72 -2.29 -6.33
N SER A 30 -9.81 -2.08 -5.02
CA SER A 30 -9.28 -0.88 -4.39
C SER A 30 -7.75 -0.97 -4.30
N ARG A 31 -7.10 0.13 -4.70
CA ARG A 31 -5.66 0.31 -4.50
C ARG A 31 -5.31 0.63 -3.05
N GLU A 32 -6.28 1.05 -2.25
CA GLU A 32 -6.06 1.46 -0.87
C GLU A 32 -5.91 0.24 0.05
N ILE A 33 -6.67 -0.84 -0.18
CA ILE A 33 -6.61 -2.05 0.67
C ILE A 33 -5.17 -2.61 0.78
N PRO A 34 -4.43 -2.88 -0.32
CA PRO A 34 -3.07 -3.39 -0.20
C PRO A 34 -2.13 -2.39 0.47
N SER A 35 -2.27 -1.10 0.18
CA SER A 35 -1.44 -0.05 0.79
C SER A 35 -1.61 0.02 2.30
N VAL A 36 -2.84 -0.08 2.79
CA VAL A 36 -3.14 -0.03 4.23
C VAL A 36 -2.69 -1.30 4.94
N LEU A 37 -2.85 -2.47 4.32
CA LEU A 37 -2.34 -3.73 4.88
C LEU A 37 -0.82 -3.73 4.97
N VAL A 38 -0.13 -3.22 3.95
CA VAL A 38 1.33 -3.03 3.97
C VAL A 38 1.74 -2.12 5.13
N LEU A 39 1.10 -0.96 5.28
CA LEU A 39 1.41 -0.03 6.36
C LEU A 39 1.17 -0.65 7.74
N LEU A 40 0.01 -1.30 7.94
CA LEU A 40 -0.33 -1.98 9.19
C LEU A 40 0.67 -3.09 9.53
N SER A 41 1.08 -3.87 8.53
CA SER A 41 2.08 -4.93 8.71
C SER A 41 3.43 -4.37 9.14
N ALA A 42 3.88 -3.25 8.55
CA ALA A 42 5.12 -2.59 8.92
C ALA A 42 5.07 -2.05 10.36
N LEU A 43 3.96 -1.39 10.74
CA LEU A 43 3.76 -0.92 12.13
C LEU A 43 3.77 -2.08 13.13
N THR A 44 3.14 -3.20 12.77
CA THR A 44 3.11 -4.42 13.60
C THR A 44 4.51 -5.00 13.78
N VAL A 45 5.32 -5.05 12.73
CA VAL A 45 6.73 -5.44 12.84
C VAL A 45 7.49 -4.49 13.75
N PHE A 46 7.34 -3.17 13.59
CA PHE A 46 8.01 -2.22 14.46
C PHE A 46 7.58 -2.35 15.93
N TYR A 47 6.30 -2.66 16.19
CA TYR A 47 5.81 -2.88 17.54
C TYR A 47 6.46 -4.10 18.22
N PHE A 48 6.54 -5.24 17.53
CA PHE A 48 7.07 -6.48 18.11
C PHE A 48 8.59 -6.63 18.00
N ALA A 49 9.16 -6.25 16.86
CA ALA A 49 10.57 -6.45 16.52
C ALA A 49 11.39 -5.15 16.56
N GLY A 50 10.79 -3.96 16.72
CA GLY A 50 11.49 -2.68 16.64
C GLY A 50 12.65 -2.54 17.62
N SER A 51 12.47 -3.00 18.88
CA SER A 51 13.55 -3.00 19.89
C SER A 51 14.71 -3.91 19.50
N TRP A 52 14.42 -5.10 18.96
CA TRP A 52 15.44 -6.01 18.44
C TRP A 52 16.15 -5.41 17.23
N MET A 53 15.40 -4.84 16.28
CA MET A 53 15.95 -4.19 15.08
C MET A 53 16.87 -3.03 15.45
N PHE A 54 16.46 -2.18 16.40
CA PHE A 54 17.29 -1.09 16.89
C PHE A 54 18.56 -1.60 17.56
N GLY A 55 18.46 -2.65 18.39
CA GLY A 55 19.62 -3.28 19.03
C GLY A 55 20.62 -3.85 18.01
N GLN A 56 20.12 -4.51 16.97
CA GLN A 56 20.94 -5.00 15.85
C GLN A 56 21.62 -3.86 15.10
N LEU A 57 20.91 -2.76 14.83
CA LEU A 57 21.49 -1.59 14.20
C LEU A 57 22.63 -1.00 15.03
N VAL A 58 22.42 -0.84 16.35
CA VAL A 58 23.47 -0.38 17.27
C VAL A 58 24.67 -1.31 17.28
N MET A 59 24.44 -2.63 17.26
CA MET A 59 25.50 -3.64 17.22
C MET A 59 26.33 -3.52 15.93
N ILE A 60 25.68 -3.45 14.77
CA ILE A 60 26.34 -3.30 13.47
C ILE A 60 27.18 -2.01 13.46
N THR A 61 26.60 -0.88 13.90
CA THR A 61 27.32 0.40 13.94
C THR A 61 28.53 0.34 14.87
N ARG A 62 28.40 -0.24 16.07
CA ARG A 62 29.52 -0.41 17.00
C ARG A 62 30.62 -1.28 16.40
N SER A 63 30.26 -2.42 15.80
CA SER A 63 31.21 -3.34 15.16
C SER A 63 32.02 -2.63 14.08
N VAL A 64 31.37 -1.84 13.22
CA VAL A 64 32.05 -1.07 12.17
C VAL A 64 32.99 -0.05 12.79
N LEU A 65 32.51 0.80 13.70
CA LEU A 65 33.31 1.88 14.29
C LEU A 65 34.52 1.37 15.08
N GLN A 66 34.39 0.23 15.77
CA GLN A 66 35.51 -0.39 16.51
C GLN A 66 36.58 -0.93 15.56
N GLN A 67 36.18 -1.43 14.39
CA GLN A 67 37.11 -2.04 13.44
C GLN A 67 37.90 -1.00 12.61
N VAL A 68 37.45 0.25 12.55
CA VAL A 68 38.11 1.35 11.80
C VAL A 68 39.57 1.55 12.20
N ASN A 69 39.92 1.35 13.48
CA ASN A 69 41.29 1.59 13.97
C ASN A 69 42.18 0.33 14.02
N HIS A 70 41.63 -0.87 13.81
CA HIS A 70 42.34 -2.12 14.10
C HIS A 70 42.74 -2.92 12.86
N HIS A 71 42.19 -2.64 11.67
CA HIS A 71 42.54 -3.37 10.45
C HIS A 71 43.40 -2.52 9.52
N GLN A 72 44.54 -3.07 9.09
CA GLN A 72 45.19 -2.59 7.88
C GLN A 72 44.20 -2.79 6.73
N MET A 73 43.68 -1.70 6.17
CA MET A 73 42.65 -1.76 5.12
C MET A 73 43.22 -2.42 3.85
N GLY A 74 43.01 -3.72 3.73
CA GLY A 74 43.31 -4.53 2.54
C GLY A 74 42.04 -5.07 1.89
N ILE A 75 42.15 -5.53 0.64
CA ILE A 75 41.00 -6.00 -0.17
C ILE A 75 40.23 -7.14 0.53
N GLU A 76 40.94 -8.10 1.15
CA GLU A 76 40.30 -9.22 1.86
C GLU A 76 39.49 -8.76 3.08
N SER A 77 40.03 -7.82 3.86
CA SER A 77 39.35 -7.25 5.03
C SER A 77 38.10 -6.44 4.62
N ALA A 78 38.17 -5.71 3.51
CA ALA A 78 37.04 -4.98 2.96
C ALA A 78 35.94 -5.91 2.46
N HIS A 79 36.31 -7.01 1.78
CA HIS A 79 35.36 -8.01 1.33
C HIS A 79 34.65 -8.70 2.52
N ALA A 80 35.39 -9.11 3.54
CA ALA A 80 34.82 -9.72 4.75
C ALA A 80 33.84 -8.76 5.45
N MET A 81 34.20 -7.48 5.58
CA MET A 81 33.32 -6.45 6.13
C MET A 81 32.05 -6.27 5.28
N MET A 82 32.18 -6.26 3.94
CA MET A 82 31.02 -6.14 3.05
C MET A 82 30.05 -7.31 3.21
N VAL A 83 30.55 -8.55 3.27
CA VAL A 83 29.72 -9.74 3.48
C VAL A 83 29.03 -9.69 4.85
N TYR A 84 29.77 -9.32 5.91
CA TYR A 84 29.20 -9.14 7.25
C TYR A 84 28.07 -8.10 7.26
N LEU A 85 28.30 -6.92 6.67
CA LEU A 85 27.29 -5.86 6.60
C LEU A 85 26.08 -6.29 5.79
N PHE A 86 26.28 -6.96 4.65
CA PHE A 86 25.20 -7.47 3.82
C PHE A 86 24.33 -8.46 4.59
N GLN A 87 24.93 -9.48 5.21
CA GLN A 87 24.21 -10.51 5.96
C GLN A 87 23.41 -9.91 7.13
N ASN A 88 24.05 -9.05 7.94
CA ASN A 88 23.37 -8.44 9.08
C ASN A 88 22.27 -7.46 8.66
N THR A 89 22.47 -6.72 7.57
CA THR A 89 21.43 -5.81 7.04
C THR A 89 20.25 -6.59 6.47
N VAL A 90 20.50 -7.68 5.74
CA VAL A 90 19.45 -8.56 5.23
C VAL A 90 18.68 -9.21 6.38
N LEU A 91 19.38 -9.73 7.39
CA LEU A 91 18.74 -10.33 8.57
C LEU A 91 17.90 -9.29 9.33
N LEU A 92 18.44 -8.09 9.55
CA LEU A 92 17.75 -6.96 10.19
C LEU A 92 16.45 -6.58 9.46
N LEU A 93 16.49 -6.50 8.13
CA LEU A 93 15.34 -6.13 7.31
C LEU A 93 14.38 -7.30 7.04
N SER A 94 14.82 -8.53 7.25
CA SER A 94 14.07 -9.74 6.89
C SER A 94 12.64 -9.79 7.47
N PRO A 95 12.37 -9.44 8.74
CA PRO A 95 11.00 -9.51 9.26
C PRO A 95 10.10 -8.54 8.51
N MET A 96 10.59 -7.32 8.24
CA MET A 96 9.84 -6.28 7.55
C MET A 96 9.60 -6.64 6.07
N LEU A 97 10.61 -7.15 5.37
CA LEU A 97 10.50 -7.55 3.96
C LEU A 97 9.48 -8.68 3.79
N VAL A 98 9.56 -9.72 4.63
CA VAL A 98 8.66 -10.87 4.56
C VAL A 98 7.22 -10.44 4.86
N THR A 99 6.97 -9.72 5.95
CA THR A 99 5.60 -9.34 6.32
C THR A 99 4.97 -8.36 5.34
N VAL A 100 5.72 -7.37 4.84
CA VAL A 100 5.21 -6.38 3.89
C VAL A 100 4.93 -7.03 2.53
N ALA A 101 5.81 -7.92 2.06
CA ALA A 101 5.58 -8.67 0.83
C ALA A 101 4.33 -9.54 0.94
N LEU A 102 4.19 -10.28 2.04
CA LEU A 102 3.00 -11.10 2.30
C LEU A 102 1.74 -10.24 2.40
N ALA A 103 1.78 -9.11 3.12
CA ALA A 103 0.65 -8.20 3.23
C ALA A 103 0.22 -7.62 1.87
N GLY A 104 1.18 -7.27 1.02
CA GLY A 104 0.91 -6.81 -0.35
C GLY A 104 0.25 -7.89 -1.22
N ILE A 105 0.74 -9.13 -1.13
CA ILE A 105 0.15 -10.29 -1.83
C ILE A 105 -1.26 -10.53 -1.31
N ILE A 106 -1.44 -10.67 0.01
CA ILE A 106 -2.73 -10.91 0.66
C ILE A 106 -3.71 -9.79 0.33
N GLY A 107 -3.29 -8.53 0.36
CA GLY A 107 -4.15 -7.39 0.04
C GLY A 107 -4.64 -7.36 -1.40
N ASN A 108 -3.85 -7.87 -2.35
CA ASN A 108 -4.32 -8.03 -3.73
C ASN A 108 -5.18 -9.29 -3.89
N VAL A 109 -4.70 -10.43 -3.41
CA VAL A 109 -5.38 -11.74 -3.57
C VAL A 109 -6.72 -11.77 -2.84
N SER A 110 -6.86 -11.16 -1.67
CA SER A 110 -8.13 -11.08 -0.93
C SER A 110 -9.24 -10.36 -1.69
N GLN A 111 -8.90 -9.42 -2.57
CA GLN A 111 -9.89 -8.66 -3.33
C GLN A 111 -10.39 -9.37 -4.58
N VAL A 112 -9.51 -10.12 -5.25
CA VAL A 112 -9.76 -10.66 -6.61
C VAL A 112 -9.58 -12.17 -6.74
N GLY A 113 -9.11 -12.81 -5.69
CA GLY A 113 -8.59 -14.17 -5.72
C GLY A 113 -7.29 -14.28 -6.50
N PHE A 114 -6.79 -15.51 -6.61
CA PHE A 114 -5.72 -15.80 -7.57
C PHE A 114 -6.23 -15.62 -9.00
N MET A 115 -5.53 -14.80 -9.79
CA MET A 115 -5.89 -14.52 -11.16
C MET A 115 -4.65 -14.33 -12.02
N LEU A 116 -4.40 -15.29 -12.91
CA LEU A 116 -3.35 -15.24 -13.91
C LEU A 116 -4.02 -15.07 -15.28
N THR A 117 -3.86 -13.90 -15.89
CA THR A 117 -4.45 -13.59 -17.21
C THR A 117 -3.35 -13.31 -18.22
N GLY A 118 -3.20 -14.17 -19.23
CA GLY A 118 -2.22 -13.97 -20.31
C GLY A 118 -2.50 -12.73 -21.17
N GLU A 119 -3.76 -12.31 -21.30
CA GLU A 119 -4.17 -11.17 -22.13
C GLU A 119 -3.65 -9.82 -21.62
N VAL A 120 -3.34 -9.70 -20.33
CA VAL A 120 -2.80 -8.46 -19.74
C VAL A 120 -1.33 -8.27 -20.09
N PHE A 121 -0.61 -9.35 -20.42
CA PHE A 121 0.80 -9.31 -20.83
C PHE A 121 1.00 -8.87 -22.29
N GLN A 122 -0.07 -8.73 -23.09
CA GLN A 122 0.05 -8.21 -24.45
C GLN A 122 0.34 -6.70 -24.42
N PRO A 123 1.41 -6.23 -25.10
CA PRO A 123 1.74 -4.80 -25.15
C PRO A 123 0.64 -4.03 -25.88
N LYS A 124 -0.17 -3.28 -25.13
CA LYS A 124 -1.20 -2.40 -25.69
C LYS A 124 -0.60 -1.01 -25.92
N PHE A 125 -0.07 -0.77 -27.13
CA PHE A 125 0.50 0.53 -27.53
C PHE A 125 -0.48 1.70 -27.38
N SER A 126 -1.79 1.45 -27.43
CA SER A 126 -2.83 2.45 -27.13
C SER A 126 -2.75 3.02 -25.71
N LYS A 127 -2.17 2.30 -24.75
CA LYS A 127 -1.94 2.79 -23.37
C LYS A 127 -0.69 3.68 -23.25
N LEU A 128 0.17 3.72 -24.25
CA LEU A 128 1.38 4.55 -24.26
C LEU A 128 1.15 5.95 -24.86
N ASN A 129 -0.06 6.26 -25.33
CA ASN A 129 -0.34 7.56 -25.94
C ASN A 129 -0.38 8.68 -24.86
N PRO A 130 0.55 9.65 -24.86
CA PRO A 130 0.63 10.70 -23.85
C PRO A 130 -0.59 11.63 -23.82
N ILE A 131 -1.28 11.82 -24.96
CA ILE A 131 -2.49 12.63 -25.06
C ILE A 131 -3.63 11.97 -24.25
N SER A 132 -3.76 10.64 -24.35
CA SER A 132 -4.75 9.89 -23.57
C SER A 132 -4.44 9.90 -22.07
N GLY A 133 -3.15 9.92 -21.72
CA GLY A 133 -2.68 10.08 -20.34
C GLY A 133 -3.05 11.44 -19.76
N MET A 134 -2.78 12.53 -20.47
CA MET A 134 -3.17 13.89 -20.06
C MET A 134 -4.68 14.03 -19.94
N LYS A 135 -5.46 13.54 -20.91
CA LYS A 135 -6.93 13.59 -20.84
C LYS A 135 -7.47 12.84 -19.62
N ARG A 136 -6.80 11.76 -19.20
CA ARG A 136 -7.17 11.01 -17.99
C ARG A 136 -6.82 11.78 -16.71
N LEU A 137 -5.68 12.47 -16.67
CA LEU A 137 -5.28 13.33 -15.54
C LEU A 137 -6.25 14.51 -15.36
N PHE A 138 -6.61 15.19 -16.45
CA PHE A 138 -7.56 16.31 -16.45
C PHE A 138 -9.02 15.89 -16.66
N SER A 139 -9.36 14.62 -16.38
CA SER A 139 -10.75 14.15 -16.43
C SER A 139 -11.49 14.43 -15.12
N LEU A 140 -12.82 14.43 -15.17
CA LEU A 140 -13.67 14.47 -13.96
C LEU A 140 -13.27 13.39 -12.95
N ARG A 141 -12.87 12.21 -13.46
CA ARG A 141 -12.36 11.11 -12.62
C ARG A 141 -11.03 11.47 -11.95
N GLY A 142 -10.12 12.14 -12.65
CA GLY A 142 -8.86 12.63 -12.08
C GLY A 142 -9.10 13.66 -10.97
N LEU A 143 -10.03 14.60 -11.18
CA LEU A 143 -10.41 15.59 -10.17
C LEU A 143 -11.01 14.94 -8.91
N ILE A 144 -11.89 13.94 -9.06
CA ILE A 144 -12.46 13.19 -7.94
C ILE A 144 -11.37 12.46 -7.14
N GLU A 145 -10.42 11.82 -7.80
CA GLU A 145 -9.29 11.16 -7.13
C GLU A 145 -8.39 12.15 -6.38
N LEU A 146 -8.16 13.35 -6.95
CA LEU A 146 -7.43 14.42 -6.28
C LEU A 146 -8.14 14.90 -5.02
N ILE A 147 -9.46 15.14 -5.10
CA ILE A 147 -10.27 15.54 -3.94
C ILE A 147 -10.22 14.46 -2.86
N LYS A 148 -10.40 13.18 -3.20
CA LYS A 148 -10.25 12.06 -2.25
C LYS A 148 -8.87 12.04 -1.60
N SER A 149 -7.82 12.34 -2.36
CA SER A 149 -6.44 12.39 -1.86
C SER A 149 -6.22 13.55 -0.90
N LEU A 150 -6.74 14.74 -1.20
CA LEU A 150 -6.67 15.90 -0.30
C LEU A 150 -7.44 15.65 1.00
N ILE A 151 -8.63 15.07 0.93
CA ILE A 151 -9.41 14.69 2.11
C ILE A 151 -8.61 13.70 2.97
N LYS A 152 -8.00 12.67 2.34
CA LYS A 152 -7.11 11.73 3.05
C LYS A 152 -5.97 12.45 3.76
N VAL A 153 -5.26 13.34 3.08
CA VAL A 153 -4.14 14.10 3.68
C VAL A 153 -4.63 14.97 4.84
N ALA A 154 -5.76 15.65 4.71
CA ALA A 154 -6.33 16.47 5.78
C ALA A 154 -6.70 15.62 7.01
N ILE A 155 -7.29 14.44 6.79
CA ILE A 155 -7.64 13.49 7.85
C ILE A 155 -6.36 13.01 8.56
N ILE A 156 -5.35 12.55 7.82
CA ILE A 156 -4.07 12.10 8.38
C ILE A 156 -3.41 13.25 9.16
N GLY A 157 -3.38 14.46 8.61
CA GLY A 157 -2.82 15.64 9.27
C GLY A 157 -3.55 15.98 10.57
N THR A 158 -4.87 15.85 10.61
CA THR A 158 -5.68 16.07 11.82
C THR A 158 -5.36 15.03 12.90
N ILE A 159 -5.22 13.75 12.52
CA ILE A 159 -4.83 12.68 13.44
C ILE A 159 -3.42 12.92 13.99
N ALA A 160 -2.47 13.22 13.10
CA ALA A 160 -1.09 13.50 13.49
C ALA A 160 -1.01 14.70 14.45
N TYR A 161 -1.73 15.79 14.13
CA TYR A 161 -1.84 16.95 15.01
C TYR A 161 -2.46 16.59 16.36
N GLY A 162 -3.56 15.84 16.37
CA GLY A 162 -4.25 15.43 17.60
C GLY A 162 -3.38 14.56 18.50
N VAL A 163 -2.65 13.59 17.92
CA VAL A 163 -1.70 12.74 18.66
C VAL A 163 -0.55 13.58 19.20
N LEU A 164 0.07 14.42 18.38
CA LEU A 164 1.17 15.28 18.84
C LEU A 164 0.72 16.21 19.96
N ARG A 165 -0.42 16.90 19.79
CA ARG A 165 -0.98 17.82 20.79
C ARG A 165 -1.20 17.12 22.13
N ALA A 166 -1.65 15.86 22.13
CA ALA A 166 -1.86 15.10 23.37
C ALA A 166 -0.55 14.74 24.10
N GLU A 167 0.59 14.76 23.40
CA GLU A 167 1.90 14.41 23.95
C GLU A 167 2.78 15.65 24.23
N VAL A 168 2.36 16.85 23.79
CA VAL A 168 3.13 18.10 23.97
C VAL A 168 3.49 18.36 25.43
N ASP A 169 2.56 18.11 26.35
CA ASP A 169 2.78 18.37 27.79
C ASP A 169 3.85 17.46 28.40
N GLN A 170 4.17 16.34 27.76
CA GLN A 170 5.23 15.42 28.20
C GLN A 170 6.61 15.82 27.66
N ILE A 171 6.69 16.68 26.64
CA ILE A 171 7.96 17.09 26.02
C ILE A 171 8.93 17.73 27.03
N PRO A 172 8.51 18.65 27.94
CA PRO A 172 9.43 19.22 28.92
C PRO A 172 10.06 18.18 29.85
N ALA A 173 9.32 17.12 30.19
CA ALA A 173 9.81 16.05 31.06
C ALA A 173 10.92 15.21 30.39
N LEU A 174 11.01 15.19 29.06
CA LEU A 174 12.02 14.44 28.30
C LEU A 174 13.45 14.90 28.62
N VAL A 175 13.64 16.16 29.03
CA VAL A 175 14.97 16.72 29.38
C VAL A 175 15.61 15.99 30.56
N HIS A 176 14.79 15.39 31.44
CA HIS A 176 15.26 14.65 32.62
C HIS A 176 15.40 13.14 32.38
N LEU A 177 15.10 12.66 31.17
CA LEU A 177 15.14 11.23 30.84
C LEU A 177 16.47 10.82 30.22
N THR A 178 16.79 9.53 30.35
CA THR A 178 17.93 8.94 29.63
C THR A 178 17.67 8.93 28.12
N THR A 179 18.74 8.88 27.31
CA THR A 179 18.63 8.80 25.84
C THR A 179 17.74 7.64 25.37
N TRP A 180 17.81 6.50 26.06
CA TRP A 180 16.97 5.33 25.75
C TRP A 180 15.48 5.61 26.01
N ASN A 181 15.15 6.29 27.09
CA ASN A 181 13.78 6.65 27.43
C ASN A 181 13.21 7.68 26.44
N VAL A 182 14.02 8.62 25.96
CA VAL A 182 13.62 9.55 24.90
C VAL A 182 13.35 8.81 23.58
N LEU A 183 14.21 7.87 23.20
CA LEU A 183 14.03 7.06 21.98
C LEU A 183 12.77 6.20 22.04
N THR A 184 12.50 5.56 23.18
CA THR A 184 11.28 4.75 23.37
C THR A 184 10.02 5.61 23.38
N PHE A 185 10.08 6.82 23.96
CA PHE A 185 8.98 7.79 23.86
C PHE A 185 8.69 8.18 22.40
N ILE A 186 9.71 8.60 21.65
CA ILE A 186 9.55 8.98 20.23
C ILE A 186 8.99 7.81 19.41
N GLY A 187 9.53 6.60 19.60
CA GLY A 187 9.05 5.39 18.94
C GLY A 187 7.59 5.07 19.29
N GLY A 188 7.22 5.22 20.57
CA GLY A 188 5.85 5.03 21.04
C GLY A 188 4.86 6.02 20.43
N VAL A 189 5.20 7.31 20.40
CA VAL A 189 4.38 8.36 19.77
C VAL A 189 4.26 8.12 18.26
N ALA A 190 5.35 7.75 17.59
CA ALA A 190 5.34 7.42 16.16
C ALA A 190 4.44 6.22 15.84
N LEU A 191 4.53 5.13 16.63
CA LEU A 191 3.66 3.97 16.49
C LEU A 191 2.20 4.32 16.77
N LYS A 192 1.93 5.06 17.84
CA LYS A 192 0.58 5.53 18.19
C LYS A 192 -0.04 6.32 17.04
N MET A 193 0.69 7.30 16.50
CA MET A 193 0.27 8.08 15.33
C MET A 193 0.02 7.19 14.10
N GLY A 194 0.92 6.24 13.83
CA GLY A 194 0.78 5.27 12.75
C GLY A 194 -0.48 4.42 12.88
N TYR A 195 -0.76 3.88 14.07
CA TYR A 195 -1.93 3.03 14.32
C TYR A 195 -3.25 3.79 14.17
N PHE A 196 -3.36 4.99 14.75
CA PHE A 196 -4.56 5.83 14.57
C PHE A 196 -4.78 6.17 13.10
N THR A 197 -3.71 6.49 12.37
CA THR A 197 -3.77 6.75 10.93
C THR A 197 -4.24 5.50 10.18
N CYS A 198 -3.70 4.33 10.50
CA CYS A 198 -4.11 3.05 9.92
C CYS A 198 -5.59 2.76 10.12
N VAL A 199 -6.13 2.96 11.32
CA VAL A 199 -7.56 2.71 11.60
C VAL A 199 -8.44 3.52 10.65
N VAL A 200 -8.14 4.81 10.47
CA VAL A 200 -8.93 5.66 9.59
C VAL A 200 -8.74 5.29 8.12
N LEU A 201 -7.51 4.96 7.70
CA LEU A 201 -7.27 4.49 6.35
C LEU A 201 -7.96 3.14 6.05
N ILE A 202 -8.10 2.23 7.01
CA ILE A 202 -8.87 0.98 6.85
C ILE A 202 -10.33 1.30 6.53
N VAL A 203 -10.94 2.24 7.28
CA VAL A 203 -12.33 2.67 7.03
C VAL A 203 -12.45 3.26 5.63
N LEU A 204 -11.54 4.17 5.25
CA LEU A 204 -11.55 4.79 3.92
C LEU A 204 -11.33 3.76 2.79
N ALA A 205 -10.44 2.79 2.99
CA ALA A 205 -10.20 1.71 2.04
C ALA A 205 -11.44 0.80 1.89
N GLY A 206 -12.17 0.54 2.96
CA GLY A 206 -13.43 -0.19 2.93
C GLY A 206 -14.50 0.55 2.11
N VAL A 207 -14.65 1.86 2.33
CA VAL A 207 -15.57 2.71 1.55
C VAL A 207 -15.18 2.77 0.08
N ASP A 208 -13.89 2.97 -0.22
CA ASP A 208 -13.39 2.98 -1.60
C ASP A 208 -13.63 1.63 -2.29
N TYR A 209 -13.38 0.51 -1.61
CA TYR A 209 -13.67 -0.82 -2.15
C TYR A 209 -15.16 -1.04 -2.43
N ALA A 210 -16.05 -0.64 -1.51
CA ALA A 210 -17.49 -0.72 -1.73
C ALA A 210 -17.93 0.10 -2.95
N PHE A 211 -17.42 1.33 -3.09
CA PHE A 211 -17.68 2.18 -4.24
C PHE A 211 -17.15 1.55 -5.55
N GLN A 212 -15.93 1.03 -5.54
CA GLN A 212 -15.34 0.39 -6.71
C GLN A 212 -16.08 -0.89 -7.11
N ARG A 213 -16.56 -1.68 -6.14
CA ARG A 213 -17.37 -2.86 -6.40
C ARG A 213 -18.72 -2.51 -6.99
N TRP A 214 -19.38 -1.48 -6.46
CA TRP A 214 -20.63 -0.96 -7.02
C TRP A 214 -20.45 -0.44 -8.44
N GLN A 215 -19.40 0.36 -8.69
CA GLN A 215 -19.08 0.87 -10.02
C GLN A 215 -18.80 -0.27 -11.01
N TYR A 216 -18.04 -1.28 -10.60
CA TYR A 216 -17.74 -2.45 -11.43
C TYR A 216 -19.01 -3.23 -11.82
N GLU A 217 -19.90 -3.48 -10.87
CA GLU A 217 -21.18 -4.15 -11.15
C GLU A 217 -22.07 -3.30 -12.07
N ARG A 218 -22.06 -1.98 -11.91
CA ARG A 218 -22.77 -1.06 -12.80
C ARG A 218 -22.22 -1.08 -14.22
N ASP A 219 -20.90 -1.07 -14.37
CA ASP A 219 -20.23 -1.11 -15.68
C ASP A 219 -20.44 -2.43 -16.42
N LEU A 220 -20.67 -3.52 -15.67
CA LEU A 220 -20.96 -4.84 -16.23
C LEU A 220 -22.41 -5.05 -16.64
N ARG A 221 -23.35 -4.16 -16.26
CA ARG A 221 -24.78 -4.30 -16.62
C ARG A 221 -24.99 -4.51 -18.12
N MET A 222 -26.05 -5.22 -18.42
CA MET A 222 -26.41 -5.66 -19.77
C MET A 222 -27.73 -5.05 -20.21
N THR A 223 -27.94 -4.95 -21.51
CA THR A 223 -29.27 -4.70 -22.06
C THR A 223 -30.07 -6.00 -22.10
N LYS A 224 -31.40 -5.92 -22.14
CA LYS A 224 -32.27 -7.11 -22.25
C LYS A 224 -31.94 -7.95 -23.48
N GLN A 225 -31.48 -7.31 -24.56
CA GLN A 225 -31.12 -7.95 -25.80
C GLN A 225 -29.78 -8.69 -25.70
N GLU A 226 -28.76 -8.07 -25.08
CA GLU A 226 -27.47 -8.72 -24.77
C GLU A 226 -27.67 -10.00 -23.94
N VAL A 227 -28.55 -9.97 -22.93
CA VAL A 227 -28.84 -11.15 -22.11
C VAL A 227 -29.47 -12.26 -22.94
N LYS A 228 -30.47 -11.95 -23.77
CA LYS A 228 -31.14 -12.94 -24.63
C LYS A 228 -30.19 -13.61 -25.61
N ASP A 229 -29.23 -12.87 -26.16
CA ASP A 229 -28.27 -13.41 -27.12
C ASP A 229 -27.19 -14.27 -26.45
N GLU A 230 -26.95 -14.13 -25.14
CA GLU A 230 -26.05 -15.04 -24.43
C GLU A 230 -26.66 -16.40 -24.06
N TYR A 231 -27.99 -16.50 -24.03
CA TYR A 231 -28.73 -17.74 -23.75
C TYR A 231 -29.11 -18.53 -25.01
N LYS A 232 -28.81 -18.01 -26.20
CA LYS A 232 -28.89 -18.74 -27.47
C LYS A 232 -27.58 -19.50 -27.72
#